data_AF-A0A9D1ZXS7-F1
#
_entry.id   AF-A0A9D1ZXS7-F1
#
_cell.length_a   1.000
_cell.length_b   1.000
_cell.length_c   1.000
_cell.angle_alpha   90.00
_cell.angle_beta   90.00
_cell.angle_gamma   90.00
#
_symmetry.space_group_name_H-M   'P 1'
#
loop_
_entity.id
_entity.type
_entity.pdbx_description
1 polymer ?
#
loop_
_entity_poly.entity_id
_entity_poly.type
_entity_poly.pdbx_seq_one_letter_code
_entity_poly.pdbx_strand_id
1 'polypeptide(L)' 'MPQKLNSPQFESPAGSSDQEFTYMAIGMVAGAVPGIILGLIIAIFVGHAAMWVSITGGIGVVLGLVISRLAYRKKKTRN' A
#
# COMPACT_ATOMS: atom_id res chain seq x y z
N MET A 1 31.51 20.69 34.08
CA MET A 1 31.01 20.26 32.75
C MET A 1 29.68 19.54 32.97
N PRO A 2 28.52 20.14 32.64
CA PRO A 2 27.23 19.49 32.88
C PRO A 2 27.00 18.38 31.85
N GLN A 3 26.68 17.17 32.34
CA GLN A 3 26.32 16.04 31.49
C GLN A 3 24.96 16.31 30.83
N LYS A 4 24.97 16.46 29.50
CA LYS A 4 23.74 16.48 28.69
C LYS A 4 23.05 15.13 28.84
N LEU A 5 21.87 15.13 29.44
CA LEU A 5 20.94 14.00 29.45
C LEU A 5 20.69 13.54 28.00
N ASN A 6 21.02 12.29 27.73
CA ASN A 6 20.72 11.61 26.49
C ASN A 6 19.20 11.30 26.50
N SER A 7 18.38 12.22 26.01
CA SER A 7 16.97 11.95 25.75
C SER A 7 16.87 10.84 24.69
N PRO A 8 15.92 9.90 24.78
CA PRO A 8 15.71 8.90 23.73
C PRO A 8 15.53 9.67 22.42
N GLN A 9 16.52 9.53 21.54
CA GLN A 9 16.52 10.12 20.22
C GLN A 9 15.33 9.51 19.50
N PHE A 10 14.20 10.23 19.47
CA PHE A 10 13.05 9.87 18.68
C PHE A 10 13.51 9.97 17.23
N GLU A 11 13.98 8.84 16.71
CA GLU A 11 14.44 8.70 15.34
C GLU A 11 13.21 8.97 14.48
N SER A 12 13.18 10.17 13.88
CA SER A 12 12.04 10.58 13.07
C SER A 12 11.89 9.54 11.97
N PRO A 13 10.72 8.90 11.79
CA PRO A 13 10.48 7.82 10.81
C PRO A 13 10.43 8.34 9.35
N ALA A 14 11.35 9.26 9.03
CA ALA A 14 11.51 9.91 7.75
C ALA A 14 12.71 9.33 6.98
N GLY A 15 13.10 8.08 7.28
CA GLY A 15 14.09 7.36 6.50
C GLY A 15 13.57 7.08 5.09
N SER A 16 14.47 7.03 4.10
CA SER A 16 14.12 6.67 2.71
C SER A 16 13.43 5.30 2.60
N SER A 17 13.75 4.40 3.54
CA SER A 17 13.12 3.08 3.69
C SER A 17 11.64 3.19 4.11
N ASP A 18 11.32 4.03 5.09
CA ASP A 18 9.95 4.24 5.58
C ASP A 18 9.05 4.81 4.48
N GLN A 19 9.60 5.69 3.65
CA GLN A 19 8.89 6.21 2.48
C GLN A 19 8.62 5.11 1.45
N GLU A 20 9.56 4.19 1.20
CA GLU A 20 9.34 3.06 0.28
C GLU A 20 8.23 2.13 0.80
N PHE A 21 8.27 1.76 2.08
CA PHE A 21 7.21 0.95 2.70
C PHE A 21 5.85 1.65 2.66
N THR A 22 5.82 2.96 2.90
CA THR A 22 4.59 3.76 2.83
C THR A 22 4.01 3.76 1.42
N TYR A 23 4.83 3.97 0.38
CA TYR A 23 4.37 3.89 -1.01
C TYR A 23 3.86 2.49 -1.39
N MET A 24 4.47 1.44 -0.84
CA MET A 24 4.02 0.07 -1.04
C MET A 24 2.68 -0.19 -0.36
N ALA A 25 2.53 0.25 0.89
CA ALA A 25 1.29 0.14 1.66
C ALA A 25 0.15 0.92 0.97
N ILE A 26 0.42 2.14 0.51
CA ILE A 26 -0.53 2.92 -0.28
C ILE A 26 -0.91 2.17 -1.56
N GLY A 27 0.04 1.56 -2.26
CA GLY A 27 -0.25 0.72 -3.43
C GLY A 27 -1.14 -0.46 -3.15
N MET A 28 -0.88 -1.16 -2.04
CA MET A 28 -1.69 -2.29 -1.60
C MET A 28 -3.14 -1.85 -1.30
N VAL A 29 -3.32 -0.76 -0.55
CA VAL A 29 -4.66 -0.24 -0.21
C VAL A 29 -5.37 0.30 -1.45
N ALA A 30 -4.66 1.06 -2.29
CA ALA A 30 -5.18 1.61 -3.54
C ALA A 30 -5.61 0.53 -4.55
N GLY A 31 -5.03 -0.67 -4.47
CA GLY A 31 -5.46 -1.84 -5.25
C GLY A 31 -6.58 -2.64 -4.59
N ALA A 32 -6.45 -2.91 -3.28
CA ALA A 32 -7.39 -3.75 -2.53
C ALA A 32 -8.79 -3.14 -2.47
N VAL A 33 -8.89 -1.84 -2.14
CA VAL A 33 -10.17 -1.15 -1.94
C VAL A 33 -11.04 -1.19 -3.20
N PRO A 34 -10.57 -0.74 -4.38
CA PRO A 34 -11.38 -0.84 -5.60
C PRO A 34 -11.61 -2.29 -6.04
N GLY A 35 -10.65 -3.19 -5.82
CA GLY A 35 -10.81 -4.62 -6.12
C GLY A 35 -11.95 -5.27 -5.31
N ILE A 36 -12.04 -4.96 -4.03
CA ILE A 36 -13.12 -5.43 -3.15
C ILE A 36 -14.46 -4.82 -3.56
N ILE A 37 -14.51 -3.52 -3.86
CA ILE A 37 -15.74 -2.85 -4.33
C ILE A 37 -16.25 -3.54 -5.61
N LEU A 38 -15.39 -3.79 -6.59
CA LEU A 38 -15.77 -4.53 -7.80
C LEU A 38 -16.28 -5.94 -7.49
N GLY A 39 -15.63 -6.64 -6.58
CA GLY A 39 -16.04 -7.99 -6.17
C GLY A 39 -17.42 -8.01 -5.53
N LEU A 40 -17.72 -7.02 -4.69
CA LEU A 40 -19.04 -6.84 -4.10
C LEU A 40 -20.10 -6.50 -5.16
N ILE A 41 -19.77 -5.64 -6.12
CA ILE A 41 -20.69 -5.31 -7.23
C ILE A 41 -21.00 -6.58 -8.04
N ILE A 42 -19.99 -7.36 -8.42
CA ILE A 42 -20.18 -8.61 -9.18
C ILE A 42 -21.01 -9.61 -8.36
N ALA A 43 -20.74 -9.72 -7.06
CA ALA A 43 -21.45 -10.63 -6.17
C ALA A 43 -22.95 -10.35 -6.05
N ILE A 44 -23.38 -9.09 -6.21
CA ILE A 44 -24.81 -8.74 -6.24
C ILE A 44 -25.53 -9.46 -7.39
N PHE A 45 -24.86 -9.63 -8.54
CA PHE A 45 -25.46 -10.24 -9.72
C PHE A 45 -25.26 -11.75 -9.80
N VAL A 46 -24.10 -12.25 -9.36
CA VAL A 46 -23.68 -13.66 -9.57
C VAL A 46 -23.79 -14.50 -8.28
N GLY A 47 -24.01 -13.88 -7.12
CA GLY A 47 -23.96 -14.55 -5.82
C GLY A 47 -22.52 -14.80 -5.34
N HIS A 48 -22.35 -15.64 -4.31
CA HIS A 48 -21.04 -16.06 -3.78
C HIS A 48 -20.07 -14.89 -3.43
N ALA A 49 -20.54 -13.97 -2.60
CA ALA A 49 -19.79 -12.76 -2.24
C ALA A 49 -18.34 -13.02 -1.77
N ALA A 50 -18.14 -14.02 -0.91
CA ALA A 50 -16.81 -14.35 -0.41
C ALA A 50 -15.82 -14.74 -1.54
N MET A 51 -16.29 -15.47 -2.56
CA MET A 51 -15.45 -15.91 -3.68
C MET A 51 -15.05 -14.72 -4.56
N TRP A 52 -16.03 -13.92 -5.00
CA TRP A 52 -15.75 -12.80 -5.90
C TRP A 52 -14.91 -11.71 -5.24
N VAL A 53 -15.22 -11.36 -3.98
CA VAL A 53 -14.42 -10.41 -3.21
C VAL A 53 -12.99 -10.88 -3.04
N SER A 54 -12.77 -12.17 -2.79
CA SER A 54 -11.42 -12.73 -2.67
C SER A 54 -10.65 -12.65 -3.99
N ILE A 55 -11.27 -13.06 -5.09
CA ILE A 55 -10.62 -13.06 -6.42
C ILE A 55 -10.31 -11.63 -6.86
N THR A 56 -11.30 -10.75 -6.88
CA THR A 56 -11.12 -9.37 -7.36
C THR A 56 -10.29 -8.54 -6.39
N GLY A 57 -10.42 -8.76 -5.08
CA GLY A 57 -9.57 -8.14 -4.06
C GLY A 57 -8.11 -8.56 -4.20
N GLY A 58 -7.85 -9.87 -4.40
CA GLY A 58 -6.51 -10.39 -4.66
C GLY A 58 -5.89 -9.82 -5.94
N ILE A 59 -6.65 -9.80 -7.04
CA ILE A 59 -6.22 -9.18 -8.32
C ILE A 59 -5.95 -7.68 -8.12
N GLY A 60 -6.83 -6.99 -7.40
CA GLY A 60 -6.70 -5.58 -7.07
C GLY A 60 -5.40 -5.28 -6.31
N VAL A 61 -5.09 -6.05 -5.27
CA VAL A 61 -3.83 -5.93 -4.51
C VAL A 61 -2.61 -6.08 -5.41
N VAL A 62 -2.57 -7.14 -6.23
CA VAL A 62 -1.43 -7.39 -7.13
C VAL A 62 -1.24 -6.23 -8.10
N LEU A 63 -2.32 -5.75 -8.74
CA LEU A 63 -2.27 -4.61 -9.64
C LEU A 63 -1.82 -3.33 -8.93
N GLY A 64 -2.37 -3.04 -7.75
CA GLY A 64 -2.01 -1.86 -6.96
C GLY A 64 -0.54 -1.85 -6.55
N LEU A 65 0.01 -3.01 -6.16
CA LEU A 65 1.43 -3.16 -5.86
C LEU A 65 2.31 -2.97 -7.10
N VAL A 66 1.93 -3.55 -8.24
CA VAL A 66 2.68 -3.40 -9.50
C VAL A 66 2.68 -1.93 -9.94
N ILE A 67 1.53 -1.25 -9.91
CA ILE A 67 1.40 0.15 -10.29
C ILE A 67 2.23 1.03 -9.35
N SER A 68 2.16 0.83 -8.04
CA SER A 68 2.97 1.61 -7.08
C SER A 68 4.46 1.36 -7.24
N ARG A 69 4.89 0.13 -7.50
CA ARG A 69 6.30 -0.18 -7.81
C ARG A 69 6.77 0.53 -9.07
N LEU A 70 5.96 0.55 -10.13
CA LEU A 70 6.26 1.26 -11.37
C LEU A 70 6.29 2.78 -11.17
N ALA A 71 5.36 3.33 -10.39
CA ALA A 71 5.30 4.75 -10.07
C ALA A 71 6.53 5.19 -9.24
N TYR A 72 6.92 4.40 -8.24
CA TYR A 72 8.12 4.64 -7.44
C TYR A 72 9.39 4.59 -8.29
N ARG A 73 9.51 3.60 -9.20
CA ARG A 73 10.63 3.51 -10.15
C ARG A 73 10.71 4.74 -11.08
N LYS A 74 9.58 5.16 -11.66
CA LYS A 74 9.52 6.36 -12.51
C LYS A 74 9.93 7.62 -11.75
N LYS A 75 9.50 7.76 -10.49
CA LYS A 75 9.87 8.90 -9.64
C LYS A 75 11.37 8.92 -9.33
N LYS A 76 11.98 7.75 -9.08
CA LYS A 76 13.42 7.63 -8.81
C LYS A 76 14.31 7.85 -10.04
N THR A 77 13.84 7.57 -11.26
CA THR A 77 14.59 7.87 -12.50
C THR A 77 14.50 9.34 -12.92
N ARG A 78 13.48 10.07 -12.48
CA ARG A 78 13.27 11.49 -12.83
C ARG A 78 13.94 12.47 -11.85
N ASN A 79 14.44 11.97 -10.72
CA ASN A 79 15.00 12.77 -9.63
C ASN A 79 16.47 12.43 -9.40
#